data_AF-G8CYU7-F1
#
_entry.id   AF-G8CYU7-F1
#
_cell.length_a   1.000
_cell.length_b   1.000
_cell.length_c   1.000
_cell.angle_alpha   90.00
_cell.angle_beta   90.00
_cell.angle_gamma   90.00
#
_symmetry.space_group_name_H-M   'P 1'
#
loop_
_entity.id
_entity.type
_entity.pdbx_description
1 polymer ?
#
loop_
_entity_poly.entity_id
_entity_poly.type
_entity_poly.pdbx_seq_one_letter_code
_entity_poly.pdbx_strand_id
1 'polypeptide(L)'
;YILDPIFKLFDAIMNFKKDETQKLLDTLKIKLTPEDREKEGKPLLKVVMRTWLPAGDTLFHMITIHLPSPVTAQKYRAEMLYEGPADDACCAGIKNCDAEAPLMMYVSKMVPTTDKGRFYAFGRVFSGKVGSGQKVRIMGPNYIPGKKEDLYEKSIQRSILMMGRFIEAIEDVPAGNICGLVGVDQYLVKTGTITTSKDAHNMKVMKFSVSPVVRVAVEPKNPS
;
A
#
# COMPACT_ATOMS: atom_id res chain seq x y z
N TYR A 1 -0.04 26.89 -24.82
CA TYR A 1 -1.35 26.21 -24.99
C TYR A 1 -1.91 25.67 -23.68
N ILE A 2 -1.19 24.79 -22.95
CA ILE A 2 -1.72 24.17 -21.71
C ILE A 2 -1.58 25.09 -20.48
N LEU A 3 -0.41 25.69 -20.27
CA LEU A 3 -0.13 26.46 -19.06
C LEU A 3 -0.73 27.87 -19.08
N ASP A 4 -0.81 28.51 -20.26
CA ASP A 4 -1.27 29.90 -20.36
C ASP A 4 -2.71 30.10 -19.84
N PRO A 5 -3.69 29.24 -20.16
CA PRO A 5 -5.03 29.34 -19.58
C PRO A 5 -5.06 29.13 -18.06
N ILE A 6 -4.21 28.24 -17.56
CA ILE A 6 -4.10 27.97 -16.11
C ILE A 6 -3.54 29.20 -15.40
N PHE A 7 -2.46 29.79 -15.92
CA PHE A 7 -1.87 30.99 -15.32
C PHE A 7 -2.80 32.19 -15.37
N LYS A 8 -3.53 32.39 -16.48
CA LYS A 8 -4.55 33.45 -16.58
C LYS A 8 -5.64 33.29 -15.51
N LEU A 9 -6.12 32.05 -15.30
CA LEU A 9 -7.11 31.76 -14.27
C LEU A 9 -6.58 31.99 -12.84
N PHE A 10 -5.34 31.58 -12.58
CA PHE A 10 -4.67 31.83 -11.30
C PHE A 10 -4.51 33.34 -11.04
N ASP A 11 -4.05 34.09 -12.03
CA ASP A 11 -3.87 35.54 -11.96
C ASP A 11 -5.22 36.24 -11.70
N ALA A 12 -6.26 35.90 -12.47
CA ALA A 12 -7.59 36.50 -12.32
C ALA A 12 -8.19 36.28 -10.91
N ILE A 13 -8.08 35.06 -10.37
CA ILE A 13 -8.63 34.72 -9.06
C ILE A 13 -7.80 35.30 -7.91
N MET A 14 -6.46 35.20 -7.97
CA MET A 14 -5.57 35.63 -6.89
C MET A 14 -5.43 37.15 -6.80
N ASN A 15 -5.60 37.86 -7.93
CA ASN A 15 -5.59 39.32 -7.98
C ASN A 15 -7.00 39.93 -8.00
N PHE A 16 -8.03 39.17 -7.58
CA PHE A 16 -9.41 39.64 -7.37
C PHE A 16 -10.05 40.33 -8.60
N LYS A 17 -9.68 39.90 -9.82
CA LYS A 17 -10.26 40.40 -11.06
C LYS A 17 -11.61 39.73 -11.31
N LYS A 18 -12.67 40.19 -10.62
CA LYS A 18 -13.99 39.54 -10.58
C LYS A 18 -14.64 39.38 -11.96
N ASP A 19 -14.60 40.42 -12.79
CA ASP A 19 -15.19 40.39 -14.14
C ASP A 19 -14.45 39.41 -15.07
N GLU A 20 -13.13 39.39 -15.00
CA GLU A 20 -12.30 38.48 -15.79
C GLU A 20 -12.48 37.03 -15.32
N THR A 21 -12.54 36.82 -14.01
CA THR A 21 -12.83 35.51 -13.41
C THR A 21 -14.16 34.96 -13.89
N GLN A 22 -15.24 35.76 -13.84
CA GLN A 22 -16.56 35.31 -14.29
C GLN A 22 -16.57 34.94 -15.78
N LYS A 23 -15.95 35.76 -16.63
CA LYS A 23 -15.79 35.46 -18.07
C LYS A 23 -15.03 34.17 -18.31
N LEU A 24 -13.96 33.92 -17.55
CA LEU A 24 -13.17 32.69 -17.65
C LEU A 24 -13.97 31.47 -17.18
N LEU A 25 -14.72 31.58 -16.08
CA LEU A 25 -15.59 30.49 -15.60
C LEU A 25 -16.65 30.12 -16.64
N ASP A 26 -17.27 31.11 -17.28
CA ASP A 26 -18.29 30.88 -18.31
C ASP A 26 -17.68 30.29 -19.59
N THR A 27 -16.52 30.80 -20.03
CA THR A 27 -15.80 30.30 -21.20
C THR A 27 -15.35 28.84 -21.00
N LEU A 28 -14.85 28.52 -19.81
CA LEU A 28 -14.42 27.17 -19.44
C LEU A 28 -15.58 26.27 -19.00
N LYS A 29 -16.82 26.80 -18.97
CA LYS A 29 -18.07 26.11 -18.58
C LYS A 29 -17.99 25.49 -17.18
N ILE A 30 -17.31 26.15 -16.26
CA ILE A 30 -17.11 25.68 -14.89
C ILE A 30 -18.36 26.04 -14.06
N LYS A 31 -19.07 25.01 -13.60
CA LYS A 31 -20.25 25.19 -12.75
C LYS A 31 -19.86 25.16 -11.27
N LEU A 32 -20.04 26.27 -10.58
CA LEU A 32 -19.83 26.40 -9.13
C LEU A 32 -21.18 26.48 -8.41
N THR A 33 -21.24 25.93 -7.20
CA THR A 33 -22.38 26.10 -6.28
C THR A 33 -22.49 27.55 -5.81
N PRO A 34 -23.66 28.02 -5.33
CA PRO A 34 -23.80 29.38 -4.81
C PRO A 34 -22.79 29.70 -3.69
N GLU A 35 -22.60 28.77 -2.74
CA GLU A 35 -21.62 28.91 -1.66
C GLU A 35 -20.18 28.98 -2.17
N ASP A 36 -19.84 28.24 -3.22
CA ASP A 36 -18.51 28.29 -3.81
C ASP A 36 -18.22 29.60 -4.55
N ARG A 37 -19.26 30.26 -5.10
CA ARG A 37 -19.13 31.55 -5.79
C ARG A 37 -18.82 32.71 -4.84
N GLU A 38 -19.21 32.59 -3.58
CA GLU A 38 -18.93 33.58 -2.53
C GLU A 38 -17.49 33.48 -2.01
N LYS A 39 -16.78 32.39 -2.30
CA LYS A 39 -15.38 32.23 -1.92
C LYS A 39 -14.51 33.17 -2.75
N GLU A 40 -13.39 33.59 -2.17
CA GLU A 40 -12.40 34.43 -2.85
C GLU A 40 -10.98 33.88 -2.70
N GLY A 41 -10.05 34.37 -3.53
CA GLY A 41 -8.64 34.03 -3.48
C GLY A 41 -8.36 32.53 -3.52
N LYS A 42 -7.49 32.05 -2.62
CA LYS A 42 -7.02 30.65 -2.59
C LYS A 42 -8.16 29.63 -2.38
N PRO A 43 -9.14 29.84 -1.49
CA PRO A 43 -10.33 28.99 -1.41
C PRO A 43 -11.09 28.82 -2.73
N LEU A 44 -11.39 29.92 -3.44
CA LEU A 44 -12.08 29.87 -4.74
C LEU A 44 -11.24 29.11 -5.76
N LEU A 45 -9.95 29.44 -5.86
CA LEU A 45 -9.03 28.81 -6.80
C LEU A 45 -8.98 27.29 -6.64
N LYS A 46 -8.94 26.80 -5.39
CA LYS A 46 -8.98 25.35 -5.12
C LYS A 46 -10.24 24.68 -5.64
N VAL A 47 -11.41 25.32 -5.45
CA VAL A 47 -12.68 24.78 -5.93
C VAL A 47 -12.70 24.78 -7.45
N VAL A 48 -12.36 25.91 -8.07
CA VAL A 48 -12.34 26.07 -9.53
C VAL A 48 -11.43 25.02 -10.18
N MET A 49 -10.20 24.86 -9.68
CA MET A 49 -9.25 23.87 -10.23
C MET A 49 -9.74 22.43 -10.02
N ARG A 50 -10.34 22.12 -8.87
CA ARG A 50 -10.91 20.79 -8.61
C ARG A 50 -12.07 20.46 -9.56
N THR A 51 -12.89 21.45 -9.92
CA THR A 51 -14.01 21.26 -10.84
C THR A 51 -13.55 21.22 -12.30
N TRP A 52 -12.56 22.04 -12.66
CA TRP A 52 -12.10 22.16 -14.05
C TRP A 52 -11.14 21.05 -14.47
N LEU A 53 -10.15 20.75 -13.64
CA LEU A 53 -9.07 19.80 -13.93
C LEU A 53 -8.84 18.86 -12.73
N PRO A 54 -9.80 17.96 -12.43
CA PRO A 54 -9.65 16.99 -11.35
C PRO A 54 -8.46 16.06 -11.62
N ALA A 55 -7.40 16.23 -10.84
CA ALA A 55 -6.19 15.41 -10.98
C ALA A 55 -6.44 13.92 -10.67
N GLY A 56 -7.45 13.61 -9.84
CA GLY A 56 -7.76 12.25 -9.42
C GLY A 56 -8.02 11.29 -10.59
N ASP A 57 -8.93 11.65 -11.49
CA ASP A 57 -9.32 10.80 -12.63
C ASP A 57 -8.17 10.62 -13.62
N THR A 58 -7.43 11.70 -13.87
CA THR A 58 -6.26 11.66 -14.76
C THR A 58 -5.17 10.76 -14.18
N LEU A 59 -4.85 10.91 -12.90
CA LEU A 59 -3.88 10.06 -12.22
C LEU A 59 -4.34 8.61 -12.19
N PHE A 60 -5.63 8.35 -11.97
CA PHE A 60 -6.19 7.01 -12.00
C PHE A 60 -6.03 6.37 -13.39
N HIS A 61 -6.37 7.07 -14.46
CA HIS A 61 -6.13 6.60 -15.83
C HIS A 61 -4.66 6.35 -16.12
N MET A 62 -3.77 7.25 -15.70
CA MET A 62 -2.33 7.04 -15.86
C MET A 62 -1.85 5.79 -15.14
N ILE A 63 -2.35 5.55 -13.91
CA ILE A 63 -2.05 4.35 -13.13
C ILE A 63 -2.54 3.10 -13.86
N THR A 64 -3.79 3.07 -14.34
CA THR A 64 -4.35 1.87 -14.98
C THR A 64 -3.72 1.57 -16.34
N ILE A 65 -3.31 2.60 -17.09
CA ILE A 65 -2.67 2.45 -18.40
C ILE A 65 -1.22 1.99 -18.26
N HIS A 66 -0.47 2.57 -17.32
CA HIS A 66 0.99 2.39 -17.25
C HIS A 66 1.46 1.40 -16.20
N LEU A 67 0.68 1.11 -15.15
CA LEU A 67 1.07 0.11 -14.16
C LEU A 67 0.48 -1.25 -14.51
N PRO A 68 1.31 -2.31 -14.62
CA PRO A 68 0.80 -3.65 -14.87
C PRO A 68 -0.03 -4.16 -13.68
N SER A 69 -1.09 -4.90 -13.99
CA SER A 69 -1.84 -5.64 -12.97
C SER A 69 -0.93 -6.65 -12.26
N PRO A 70 -1.26 -7.08 -11.01
CA PRO A 70 -0.46 -8.07 -10.31
C PRO A 70 -0.31 -9.39 -11.08
N VAL A 71 -1.32 -9.79 -11.85
CA VAL A 71 -1.27 -11.00 -12.69
C VAL A 71 -0.20 -10.88 -13.78
N THR A 72 -0.05 -9.71 -14.39
CA THR A 72 0.99 -9.45 -15.39
C THR A 72 2.35 -9.24 -14.73
N ALA A 73 2.39 -8.45 -13.65
CA ALA A 73 3.62 -8.06 -12.96
C ALA A 73 4.34 -9.25 -12.32
N GLN A 74 3.60 -10.19 -11.72
CA GLN A 74 4.22 -11.30 -11.00
C GLN A 74 4.88 -12.31 -11.93
N LYS A 75 4.41 -12.47 -13.18
CA LYS A 75 5.00 -13.40 -14.15
C LYS A 75 6.50 -13.22 -14.36
N TYR A 76 6.96 -11.97 -14.44
CA TYR A 76 8.37 -11.64 -14.63
C TYR A 76 9.09 -11.28 -13.33
N ARG A 77 8.37 -11.16 -12.20
CA ARG A 77 8.95 -10.78 -10.90
C ARG A 77 9.08 -11.93 -9.91
N ALA A 78 8.34 -13.03 -10.07
CA ALA A 78 8.31 -14.13 -9.11
C ALA A 78 9.70 -14.62 -8.72
N GLU A 79 10.53 -14.95 -9.71
CA GLU A 79 11.91 -15.43 -9.55
C GLU A 79 12.84 -14.37 -8.92
N MET A 80 12.54 -13.09 -9.13
CA MET A 80 13.27 -12.01 -8.47
C MET A 80 12.85 -11.82 -7.01
N LEU A 81 11.60 -12.12 -6.65
CA LEU A 81 11.03 -11.87 -5.33
C LEU A 81 11.14 -13.08 -4.39
N TYR A 82 11.20 -14.29 -4.91
CA TYR A 82 11.27 -15.53 -4.14
C TYR A 82 12.69 -16.08 -4.10
N GLU A 83 13.10 -16.68 -2.97
CA GLU A 83 14.44 -17.26 -2.78
C GLU A 83 14.51 -18.74 -3.14
N GLY A 84 13.37 -19.41 -3.26
CA GLY A 84 13.31 -20.84 -3.59
C GLY A 84 13.40 -21.12 -5.09
N PRO A 85 13.33 -22.40 -5.48
CA PRO A 85 13.35 -22.85 -6.86
C PRO A 85 12.23 -22.22 -7.70
N ALA A 86 12.52 -21.95 -8.98
CA ALA A 86 11.56 -21.33 -9.91
C ALA A 86 10.42 -22.27 -10.34
N ASP A 87 10.63 -23.57 -10.16
CA ASP A 87 9.74 -24.67 -10.55
C ASP A 87 8.89 -25.21 -9.40
N ASP A 88 9.03 -24.69 -8.18
CA ASP A 88 8.21 -25.12 -7.05
C ASP A 88 6.77 -24.54 -7.12
N ALA A 89 5.86 -25.16 -6.36
CA ALA A 89 4.45 -24.78 -6.33
C ALA A 89 4.22 -23.36 -5.79
N CYS A 90 5.09 -22.86 -4.91
CA CYS A 90 4.99 -21.52 -4.33
C CYS A 90 5.37 -20.46 -5.36
N CYS A 91 6.46 -20.64 -6.09
CA CYS A 91 6.93 -19.75 -7.15
C CYS A 91 5.95 -19.76 -8.32
N ALA A 92 5.44 -20.92 -8.72
CA ALA A 92 4.38 -21.03 -9.73
C ALA A 92 3.10 -20.28 -9.32
N GLY A 93 2.68 -20.42 -8.05
CA GLY A 93 1.55 -19.69 -7.49
C GLY A 93 1.74 -18.17 -7.52
N ILE A 94 2.93 -17.68 -7.12
CA ILE A 94 3.30 -16.27 -7.21
C ILE A 94 3.28 -15.82 -8.69
N LYS A 95 3.95 -16.55 -9.57
CA LYS A 95 4.07 -16.23 -11.01
C LYS A 95 2.71 -16.05 -11.67
N ASN A 96 1.74 -16.88 -11.29
CA ASN A 96 0.38 -16.84 -11.82
C ASN A 96 -0.57 -15.94 -11.04
N CYS A 97 -0.15 -15.40 -9.88
CA CYS A 97 -1.02 -14.67 -8.95
C CYS A 97 -2.29 -15.50 -8.60
N ASP A 98 -2.09 -16.80 -8.39
CA ASP A 98 -3.17 -17.78 -8.23
C ASP A 98 -3.71 -17.75 -6.79
N ALA A 99 -5.03 -17.61 -6.63
CA ALA A 99 -5.68 -17.55 -5.33
C ALA A 99 -5.92 -18.93 -4.69
N GLU A 100 -5.81 -20.02 -5.45
CA GLU A 100 -5.98 -21.41 -4.95
C GLU A 100 -4.64 -22.12 -4.71
N ALA A 101 -3.54 -21.53 -5.17
CA ALA A 101 -2.18 -22.01 -4.91
C ALA A 101 -1.80 -21.86 -3.42
N PRO A 102 -0.67 -22.45 -2.97
CA PRO A 102 -0.20 -22.25 -1.60
C PRO A 102 -0.07 -20.78 -1.25
N LEU A 103 -0.46 -20.41 -0.03
CA LEU A 103 -0.38 -19.03 0.43
C LEU A 103 1.08 -18.58 0.40
N MET A 104 1.34 -17.45 -0.23
CA MET A 104 2.60 -16.72 -0.13
C MET A 104 2.27 -15.25 0.09
N MET A 105 2.45 -14.76 1.30
CA MET A 105 2.28 -13.35 1.64
C MET A 105 3.60 -12.79 2.17
N TYR A 106 3.95 -11.58 1.76
CA TYR A 106 5.09 -10.85 2.31
C TYR A 106 4.61 -9.69 3.18
N VAL A 107 5.01 -9.72 4.45
CA VAL A 107 4.84 -8.61 5.39
C VAL A 107 6.00 -7.65 5.17
N SER A 108 5.69 -6.41 4.77
CA SER A 108 6.69 -5.38 4.47
C SER A 108 6.82 -4.35 5.58
N LYS A 109 5.79 -4.18 6.41
CA LYS A 109 5.75 -3.17 7.45
C LYS A 109 4.84 -3.57 8.60
N MET A 110 5.27 -3.26 9.81
CA MET A 110 4.43 -3.28 11.01
C MET A 110 3.79 -1.90 11.20
N VAL A 111 2.46 -1.83 11.17
CA VAL A 111 1.70 -0.58 11.35
C VAL A 111 1.18 -0.53 12.78
N PRO A 112 1.50 0.51 13.58
CA PRO A 112 1.03 0.59 14.95
C PRO A 112 -0.49 0.68 15.00
N THR A 113 -1.07 -0.02 15.97
CA THR A 113 -2.51 0.09 16.25
C THR A 113 -2.78 1.21 17.26
N THR A 114 -4.06 1.46 17.55
CA THR A 114 -4.46 2.35 18.66
C THR A 114 -4.04 1.80 20.03
N ASP A 115 -3.89 0.48 20.13
CA ASP A 115 -3.49 -0.20 21.35
C ASP A 115 -1.97 -0.18 21.48
N LYS A 116 -1.48 0.42 22.58
CA LYS A 116 -0.04 0.55 22.82
C LYS A 116 0.63 -0.81 22.82
N GLY A 117 1.68 -0.95 22.00
CA GLY A 117 2.48 -2.18 21.90
C GLY A 117 1.92 -3.25 20.97
N ARG A 118 0.81 -2.98 20.27
CA ARG A 118 0.26 -3.89 19.24
C ARG A 118 0.47 -3.31 17.85
N PHE A 119 0.74 -4.21 16.90
CA PHE A 119 0.97 -3.84 15.51
C PHE A 119 0.15 -4.71 14.55
N TYR A 120 -0.28 -4.12 13.44
CA TYR A 120 -0.78 -4.84 12.27
C TYR A 120 0.40 -5.21 11.37
N ALA A 121 0.49 -6.48 10.98
CA ALA A 121 1.42 -6.90 9.94
C ALA A 121 0.82 -6.56 8.57
N PHE A 122 1.33 -5.52 7.92
CA PHE A 122 0.85 -5.04 6.63
C PHE A 122 1.69 -5.62 5.49
N GLY A 123 1.01 -6.21 4.51
CA GLY A 123 1.68 -6.95 3.44
C GLY A 123 0.82 -7.18 2.21
N ARG A 124 1.41 -7.88 1.25
CA ARG A 124 0.74 -8.30 0.01
C ARG A 124 0.66 -9.82 -0.05
N VAL A 125 -0.51 -10.33 -0.43
CA VAL A 125 -0.71 -11.72 -0.82
C VAL A 125 -0.27 -11.88 -2.28
N PHE A 126 0.77 -12.66 -2.53
CA PHE A 126 1.29 -12.94 -3.87
C PHE A 126 0.67 -14.21 -4.47
N SER A 127 0.39 -15.21 -3.62
CA SER A 127 -0.22 -16.49 -3.98
C SER A 127 -1.17 -16.93 -2.87
N GLY A 128 -2.18 -17.72 -3.23
CA GLY A 128 -3.20 -18.26 -2.35
C GLY A 128 -4.17 -17.20 -1.80
N LYS A 129 -4.81 -17.57 -0.69
CA LYS A 129 -5.68 -16.70 0.12
C LYS A 129 -5.20 -16.72 1.56
N VAL A 130 -5.25 -15.55 2.18
CA VAL A 130 -5.04 -15.42 3.63
C VAL A 130 -6.37 -15.16 4.31
N GLY A 131 -6.68 -15.99 5.32
CA GLY A 131 -7.96 -15.98 6.00
C GLY A 131 -7.84 -15.83 7.53
N SER A 132 -8.88 -15.31 8.15
CA SER A 132 -9.00 -15.28 9.62
C SER A 132 -9.10 -16.71 10.18
N GLY A 133 -8.31 -17.03 11.22
CA GLY A 133 -8.24 -18.36 11.84
C GLY A 133 -7.32 -19.35 11.13
N GLN A 134 -6.88 -19.05 9.90
CA GLN A 134 -6.05 -19.93 9.09
C GLN A 134 -4.71 -20.23 9.79
N LYS A 135 -4.37 -21.52 9.91
CA LYS A 135 -3.05 -21.96 10.40
C LYS A 135 -2.01 -21.73 9.32
N VAL A 136 -0.99 -20.96 9.64
CA VAL A 136 0.08 -20.57 8.72
C VAL A 136 1.44 -20.75 9.37
N ARG A 137 2.45 -20.83 8.52
CA ARG A 137 3.87 -20.72 8.86
C ARG A 137 4.26 -19.26 8.70
N ILE A 138 4.81 -18.69 9.77
CA ILE A 138 5.35 -17.33 9.84
C ILE A 138 6.87 -17.48 9.86
N MET A 139 7.50 -17.07 8.77
CA MET A 139 8.94 -17.17 8.55
C MET A 139 9.53 -15.77 8.66
N GLY A 140 10.40 -15.57 9.64
CA GLY A 140 11.12 -14.31 9.77
C GLY A 140 12.21 -14.16 8.71
N PRO A 141 12.88 -12.99 8.66
CA PRO A 141 13.81 -12.65 7.58
C PRO A 141 15.06 -13.53 7.55
N ASN A 142 15.40 -14.20 8.65
CA ASN A 142 16.58 -15.05 8.76
C ASN A 142 16.24 -16.55 8.66
N TYR A 143 14.98 -16.89 8.38
CA TYR A 143 14.56 -18.28 8.20
C TYR A 143 15.36 -18.95 7.07
N ILE A 144 15.83 -20.17 7.34
CA ILE A 144 16.51 -21.03 6.36
C ILE A 144 15.66 -22.29 6.18
N PRO A 145 15.33 -22.68 4.93
CA PRO A 145 14.60 -23.90 4.64
C PRO A 145 15.16 -25.13 5.37
N GLY A 146 14.28 -25.91 6.00
CA GLY A 146 14.64 -27.10 6.78
C GLY A 146 15.07 -26.85 8.23
N LYS A 147 15.37 -25.60 8.62
CA LYS A 147 15.60 -25.24 10.02
C LYS A 147 14.29 -24.89 10.75
N LYS A 148 14.33 -24.88 12.08
CA LYS A 148 13.24 -24.38 12.95
C LYS A 148 13.50 -22.97 13.50
N GLU A 149 14.68 -22.43 13.25
CA GLU A 149 15.05 -21.07 13.65
C GLU A 149 14.25 -20.05 12.85
N ASP A 150 13.75 -19.01 13.52
CA ASP A 150 12.95 -17.93 12.90
C ASP A 150 11.68 -18.42 12.17
N LEU A 151 11.13 -19.55 12.62
CA LEU A 151 9.92 -20.18 12.10
C LEU A 151 8.88 -20.38 13.21
N TYR A 152 7.66 -19.94 12.96
CA TYR A 152 6.53 -20.10 13.89
C TYR A 152 5.30 -20.63 13.16
N GLU A 153 4.64 -21.65 13.72
CA GLU A 153 3.37 -22.16 13.20
C GLU A 153 2.22 -21.70 14.09
N LYS A 154 1.40 -20.78 13.56
CA LYS A 154 0.33 -20.12 14.33
C LYS A 154 -0.88 -19.81 13.45
N SER A 155 -2.02 -19.63 14.09
CA SER A 155 -3.23 -19.16 13.41
C SER A 155 -3.23 -17.64 13.32
N ILE A 156 -3.61 -17.12 12.16
CA ILE A 156 -3.90 -15.70 11.97
C ILE A 156 -5.16 -15.38 12.76
N GLN A 157 -5.13 -14.33 13.60
CA GLN A 157 -6.30 -14.00 14.41
C GLN A 157 -7.38 -13.33 13.57
N ARG A 158 -6.97 -12.37 12.73
CA ARG A 158 -7.88 -11.62 11.86
C ARG A 158 -7.13 -11.06 10.65
N SER A 159 -7.77 -11.08 9.48
CA SER A 159 -7.35 -10.30 8.33
C SER A 159 -8.18 -9.01 8.23
N ILE A 160 -7.54 -7.91 7.84
CA ILE A 160 -8.16 -6.58 7.84
C ILE A 160 -7.85 -5.81 6.54
N LEU A 161 -8.86 -5.07 6.05
CA LEU A 161 -8.70 -4.03 5.05
C LEU A 161 -8.41 -2.69 5.73
N MET A 162 -7.33 -2.03 5.33
CA MET A 162 -6.94 -0.73 5.88
C MET A 162 -7.31 0.40 4.91
N MET A 163 -8.28 1.23 5.29
CA MET A 163 -8.79 2.36 4.51
C MET A 163 -8.40 3.70 5.17
N GLY A 164 -7.09 3.87 5.38
CA GLY A 164 -6.53 5.04 6.06
C GLY A 164 -6.88 5.07 7.55
N ARG A 165 -7.90 5.85 7.92
CA ARG A 165 -8.36 5.95 9.32
C ARG A 165 -9.27 4.80 9.73
N PHE A 166 -9.93 4.17 8.77
CA PHE A 166 -10.89 3.10 9.03
C PHE A 166 -10.24 1.74 8.76
N ILE A 167 -10.64 0.75 9.55
CA ILE A 167 -10.20 -0.62 9.43
C ILE A 167 -11.44 -1.49 9.42
N GLU A 168 -11.49 -2.41 8.47
CA GLU A 168 -12.59 -3.34 8.32
C GLU A 168 -12.07 -4.77 8.40
N ALA A 169 -12.75 -5.62 9.16
CA ALA A 169 -12.41 -7.04 9.24
C ALA A 169 -12.94 -7.75 7.98
N ILE A 170 -12.09 -8.55 7.36
CA ILE A 170 -12.47 -9.35 6.20
C ILE A 170 -12.14 -10.81 6.46
N GLU A 171 -12.92 -11.70 5.86
CA GLU A 171 -12.77 -13.14 6.10
C GLU A 171 -11.53 -13.66 5.37
N ASP A 172 -11.49 -13.46 4.06
CA ASP A 172 -10.43 -13.92 3.17
C ASP A 172 -9.92 -12.82 2.23
N VAL A 173 -8.61 -12.85 1.97
CA VAL A 173 -7.93 -11.93 1.05
C VAL A 173 -7.16 -12.73 -0.01
N PRO A 174 -7.56 -12.65 -1.30
CA PRO A 174 -6.91 -13.41 -2.36
C PRO A 174 -5.63 -12.73 -2.87
N ALA A 175 -4.82 -13.52 -3.57
CA ALA A 175 -3.62 -13.10 -4.28
C ALA A 175 -3.82 -11.81 -5.10
N GLY A 176 -2.80 -10.97 -5.10
CA GLY A 176 -2.78 -9.66 -5.74
C GLY A 176 -3.16 -8.50 -4.82
N ASN A 177 -3.86 -8.77 -3.71
CA ASN A 177 -4.31 -7.74 -2.77
C ASN A 177 -3.32 -7.49 -1.63
N ILE A 178 -3.52 -6.35 -0.97
CA ILE A 178 -2.81 -5.95 0.24
C ILE A 178 -3.78 -5.98 1.42
N CYS A 179 -3.30 -6.45 2.57
CA CYS A 179 -4.08 -6.50 3.78
C CYS A 179 -3.20 -6.35 5.01
N GLY A 180 -3.83 -6.00 6.13
CA GLY A 180 -3.24 -6.12 7.45
C GLY A 180 -3.61 -7.46 8.08
N LEU A 181 -2.72 -8.00 8.91
CA LEU A 181 -3.00 -9.16 9.76
C LEU A 181 -2.84 -8.79 11.23
N VAL A 182 -3.73 -9.33 12.05
CA VAL A 182 -3.72 -9.21 13.51
C VAL A 182 -3.16 -10.51 14.11
N GLY A 183 -2.32 -10.37 15.14
CA GLY A 183 -1.77 -11.51 15.89
C GLY A 183 -0.48 -12.11 15.33
N VAL A 184 0.14 -11.45 14.34
CA VAL A 184 1.44 -11.84 13.75
C VAL A 184 2.59 -11.04 14.38
N ASP A 185 2.29 -9.92 15.04
CA ASP A 185 3.24 -8.95 15.60
C ASP A 185 4.14 -9.50 16.72
N GLN A 186 3.73 -10.59 17.35
CA GLN A 186 4.55 -11.29 18.35
C GLN A 186 5.67 -12.13 17.73
N TYR A 187 5.58 -12.44 16.43
CA TYR A 187 6.48 -13.37 15.74
C TYR A 187 7.35 -12.67 14.68
N LEU A 188 6.89 -11.54 14.15
CA LEU A 188 7.62 -10.73 13.17
C LEU A 188 7.93 -9.33 13.71
N VAL A 189 9.20 -8.94 13.64
CA VAL A 189 9.66 -7.62 14.10
C VAL A 189 9.46 -6.53 13.03
N LYS A 190 9.76 -6.81 11.76
CA LYS A 190 9.71 -5.82 10.67
C LYS A 190 9.11 -6.38 9.39
N THR A 191 9.70 -7.46 8.91
CA THR A 191 9.36 -8.12 7.64
C THR A 191 9.35 -9.61 7.83
N GLY A 192 8.65 -10.33 6.96
CA GLY A 192 8.64 -11.78 6.98
C GLY A 192 7.74 -12.36 5.90
N THR A 193 7.83 -13.66 5.72
CA THR A 193 7.04 -14.43 4.76
C THR A 193 6.01 -15.25 5.52
N ILE A 194 4.76 -15.24 5.06
CA ILE A 194 3.67 -16.04 5.61
C ILE A 194 3.21 -17.01 4.54
N THR A 195 3.10 -18.28 4.90
CA THR A 195 2.78 -19.35 3.95
C THR A 195 2.01 -20.51 4.57
N THR A 196 1.29 -21.27 3.76
CA THR A 196 0.72 -22.57 4.14
C THR A 196 1.58 -23.75 3.68
N SER A 197 2.56 -23.53 2.80
CA SER A 197 3.42 -24.60 2.27
C SER A 197 4.56 -24.92 3.22
N LYS A 198 4.89 -26.22 3.32
CA LYS A 198 6.00 -26.66 4.17
C LYS A 198 7.37 -26.50 3.50
N ASP A 199 7.38 -26.52 2.18
CA ASP A 199 8.57 -26.49 1.33
C ASP A 199 8.87 -25.07 0.82
N ALA A 200 8.08 -24.09 1.27
CA ALA A 200 8.26 -22.69 0.94
C ALA A 200 9.60 -22.15 1.47
N HIS A 201 10.20 -21.31 0.64
CA HIS A 201 11.35 -20.49 0.98
C HIS A 201 10.90 -19.07 1.33
N ASN A 202 11.82 -18.25 1.83
CA ASN A 202 11.54 -16.86 2.08
C ASN A 202 11.35 -16.05 0.78
N MET A 203 10.56 -14.99 0.88
CA MET A 203 10.63 -13.90 -0.09
C MET A 203 11.82 -13.00 0.25
N LYS A 204 12.50 -12.49 -0.78
CA LYS A 204 13.70 -11.67 -0.62
C LYS A 204 13.45 -10.45 0.23
N VAL A 205 14.29 -10.29 1.25
CA VAL A 205 14.24 -9.13 2.14
C VAL A 205 14.52 -7.86 1.34
N MET A 206 13.80 -6.78 1.68
CA MET A 206 13.99 -5.48 1.05
C MET A 206 15.41 -4.97 1.24
N LYS A 207 16.09 -4.66 0.14
CA LYS A 207 17.36 -3.92 0.16
C LYS A 207 17.05 -2.43 0.20
N PHE A 208 17.51 -1.75 1.24
CA PHE A 208 17.44 -0.30 1.32
C PHE A 208 18.52 0.30 0.43
N SER A 209 18.17 1.31 -0.37
CA SER A 209 19.13 2.03 -1.22
C SER A 209 20.13 2.86 -0.43
N VAL A 210 19.88 3.05 0.87
CA VAL A 210 20.70 3.83 1.78
C VAL A 210 21.07 3.00 3.01
N SER A 211 22.32 3.14 3.44
CA SER A 211 22.78 2.57 4.70
C SER A 211 22.40 3.49 5.86
N PRO A 212 21.93 2.96 7.01
CA PRO A 212 21.72 3.77 8.19
C PRO A 212 23.07 4.24 8.75
N VAL A 213 23.45 5.49 8.47
CA VAL A 213 24.74 6.07 8.87
C VAL A 213 24.71 6.64 10.29
N VAL A 214 23.59 7.24 10.68
CA VAL A 214 23.47 7.94 11.97
C VAL A 214 23.29 6.92 13.09
N ARG A 215 24.15 7.00 14.11
CA ARG A 215 24.08 6.21 15.34
C ARG A 215 23.76 7.15 16.51
N VAL A 216 22.81 6.76 17.34
CA VAL A 216 22.41 7.52 18.52
C VAL A 216 22.44 6.57 19.71
N ALA A 217 23.13 6.94 20.78
CA ALA A 217 23.03 6.25 22.06
C ALA A 217 21.77 6.74 22.78
N VAL A 218 20.97 5.81 23.31
CA VAL A 218 19.72 6.12 24.00
C VAL A 218 19.76 5.44 25.37
N GLU A 219 19.58 6.23 26.43
CA GLU A 219 19.47 5.75 27.79
C GLU A 219 18.20 6.32 28.43
N PRO A 220 17.45 5.54 29.22
CA PRO A 220 16.29 6.05 29.92
C PRO A 220 16.74 7.03 31.00
N LYS A 221 16.08 8.19 31.10
CA LYS A 221 16.39 9.18 32.14
C LYS A 221 16.18 8.62 33.56
N ASN A 222 15.21 7.72 33.72
CA ASN A 222 15.00 6.96 34.95
C ASN A 222 15.15 5.46 34.63
N PRO A 223 16.16 4.77 35.16
CA PRO A 223 16.38 3.35 34.90
C PRO A 223 15.44 2.42 35.68
N SER A 224 14.64 2.98 36.60
CA SER A 224 13.68 2.27 37.47
C SER A 224 12.25 2.29 36.94
#